data_AF-W0IWX3-F1
#
_entry.id   AF-W0IWX3-F1
#
_cell.length_a   1.000
_cell.length_b   1.000
_cell.length_c   1.000
_cell.angle_alpha   90.00
_cell.angle_beta   90.00
_cell.angle_gamma   90.00
#
_symmetry.space_group_name_H-M   'P 1'
#
loop_
_entity.id
_entity.type
_entity.pdbx_description
1 polymer ?
#
loop_
_entity_poly.entity_id
_entity_poly.type
_entity_poly.pdbx_seq_one_letter_code
_entity_poly.pdbx_strand_id
1 'polypeptide(L)'
;MKNTTRANLCIVLFLAATLSAAAQTTYNWSGNTDNLWSTATNWTPTDSPTGPAANDTAALGDATANRTLIYDAAAPGTLGTLTYAQTSAATNTLEVRRTLTLTNALNISAADTAHARLFINTAPTAGDNFAAITSASIPVLTATAGTTLGNGGILEFGRKTSTDNNSITYLSGPLTLDGGTLAMQLAVRSSATTLTSFIYSINGNVTMNSGALVIGSANTNIDATYTTTIADTRLRIMDNFIANGGSIQTNGNNINGLTLAGSENKIGTAVTISGNLGVVLQSSANPNQSLENNKTISSLTLRGSNNAIKTLSGNGSIGNLNFWADNNQSLTLKLDDNLTVTTELKRSSGTGATLTLDTNTHILDTSAGTLNLANATWNITGNGTLKAKAFNLSAATATNVEGTTTLLATTAGGTNNLGGTGTISANSTFLYADTTDGAAATLESNRAIGSLNVQSGTLKLAGTANIAATSVTVQAGATLDLTTRAFISDALTLSCNGAATGRILTSDTTFAAIGALTLQLDAALATDAVTFFDGLTLTGDGFDSVTLAGIYGTIALSQNDNIWSGLSADALNTFTFSQLTGELTITSVPEPATVGTLAALATLAVALVHRRRAA
;
A
#
# COMPACT_ATOMS: atom_id res chain seq x y z
N MET A 1 -24.93 -56.14 -76.02
CA MET A 1 -26.26 -55.51 -76.26
C MET A 1 -27.09 -55.64 -74.99
N LYS A 2 -27.61 -54.50 -74.50
CA LYS A 2 -28.57 -54.29 -73.39
C LYS A 2 -28.05 -54.66 -71.98
N ASN A 3 -27.52 -53.70 -71.22
CA ASN A 3 -28.22 -52.77 -70.30
C ASN A 3 -28.98 -53.46 -69.15
N THR A 4 -28.41 -53.41 -67.94
CA THR A 4 -29.09 -52.87 -66.75
C THR A 4 -28.10 -52.68 -65.60
N THR A 5 -27.68 -51.43 -65.39
CA THR A 5 -26.94 -50.96 -64.21
C THR A 5 -27.94 -50.78 -63.07
N ARG A 6 -27.81 -51.53 -61.97
CA ARG A 6 -28.55 -51.25 -60.73
C ARG A 6 -27.73 -50.28 -59.88
N ALA A 7 -28.22 -49.05 -59.76
CA ALA A 7 -27.71 -48.07 -58.82
C ALA A 7 -28.16 -48.45 -57.39
N ASN A 8 -27.20 -48.73 -56.51
CA ASN A 8 -27.44 -48.78 -55.07
C ASN A 8 -27.49 -47.35 -54.54
N LEU A 9 -28.71 -46.85 -54.35
CA LEU A 9 -28.99 -45.58 -53.68
C LEU A 9 -28.90 -45.79 -52.17
N CYS A 10 -27.75 -45.49 -51.57
CA CYS A 10 -27.64 -45.34 -50.11
C CYS A 10 -28.32 -44.03 -49.70
N ILE A 11 -29.59 -44.11 -49.29
CA ILE A 11 -30.29 -43.03 -48.60
C ILE A 11 -29.69 -42.95 -47.19
N VAL A 12 -28.80 -41.98 -46.96
CA VAL A 12 -28.44 -41.52 -45.62
C VAL A 12 -29.59 -40.63 -45.14
N LEU A 13 -30.46 -41.18 -44.31
CA LEU A 13 -31.52 -40.45 -43.65
C LEU A 13 -30.89 -39.55 -42.57
N PHE A 14 -30.59 -38.29 -42.92
CA PHE A 14 -30.33 -37.25 -41.93
C PHE A 14 -31.65 -36.97 -41.20
N LEU A 15 -31.88 -37.67 -40.07
CA LEU A 15 -32.85 -37.23 -39.08
C LEU A 15 -32.28 -35.95 -38.45
N ALA A 16 -32.56 -34.80 -39.06
CA ALA A 16 -32.48 -33.52 -38.38
C ALA A 16 -33.61 -33.53 -37.33
N ALA A 17 -33.32 -34.04 -36.13
CA ALA A 17 -34.11 -33.73 -34.97
C ALA A 17 -33.97 -32.23 -34.74
N THR A 18 -34.87 -31.44 -35.33
CA THR A 18 -35.13 -30.07 -34.90
C THR A 18 -35.61 -30.18 -33.46
N LEU A 19 -34.68 -30.11 -32.50
CA LEU A 19 -34.99 -29.85 -31.11
C LEU A 19 -35.76 -28.51 -31.12
N SER A 20 -37.08 -28.59 -31.05
CA SER A 20 -37.92 -27.42 -30.85
C SER A 20 -37.50 -26.81 -29.53
N ALA A 21 -36.82 -25.65 -29.57
CA ALA A 21 -36.65 -24.83 -28.39
C ALA A 21 -38.05 -24.60 -27.80
N ALA A 22 -38.26 -25.01 -26.55
CA ALA A 22 -39.52 -24.74 -25.86
C ALA A 22 -39.78 -23.24 -25.91
N ALA A 23 -40.99 -22.83 -26.30
CA ALA A 23 -41.34 -21.41 -26.38
C ALA A 23 -41.21 -20.78 -24.99
N GLN A 24 -40.45 -19.69 -24.90
CA GLN A 24 -40.31 -18.91 -23.67
C GLN A 24 -41.58 -18.09 -23.44
N THR A 25 -42.29 -18.34 -22.33
CA THR A 25 -43.48 -17.57 -21.95
C THR A 25 -43.06 -16.40 -21.07
N THR A 26 -43.65 -15.22 -21.30
CA THR A 26 -43.46 -14.05 -20.43
C THR A 26 -44.63 -13.92 -19.48
N TYR A 27 -44.31 -13.89 -18.19
CA TYR A 27 -45.24 -13.73 -17.09
C TYR A 27 -45.05 -12.36 -16.45
N ASN A 28 -46.10 -11.54 -16.47
CA ASN A 28 -46.09 -10.21 -15.87
C ASN A 28 -46.68 -10.27 -14.46
N TRP A 29 -46.00 -9.64 -13.51
CA TRP A 29 -46.48 -9.55 -12.15
C TRP A 29 -47.65 -8.56 -12.03
N SER A 30 -48.76 -9.02 -11.46
CA SER A 30 -49.96 -8.24 -11.17
C SER A 30 -50.35 -8.27 -9.68
N GLY A 31 -49.52 -8.90 -8.82
CA GLY A 31 -49.77 -8.99 -7.38
C GLY A 31 -49.55 -7.68 -6.62
N ASN A 32 -50.20 -7.57 -5.45
CA ASN A 32 -50.06 -6.45 -4.52
C ASN A 32 -48.85 -6.63 -3.58
N THR A 33 -48.64 -5.70 -2.64
CA THR A 33 -47.61 -5.77 -1.60
C THR A 33 -47.78 -7.00 -0.71
N ASP A 34 -46.66 -7.63 -0.34
CA ASP A 34 -46.51 -8.83 0.50
C ASP A 34 -47.12 -10.11 -0.08
N ASN A 35 -47.40 -10.11 -1.39
CA ASN A 35 -47.88 -11.28 -2.10
C ASN A 35 -46.75 -12.27 -2.43
N LEU A 36 -47.10 -13.57 -2.42
CA LEU A 36 -46.20 -14.68 -2.71
C LEU A 36 -45.98 -14.87 -4.21
N TRP A 37 -44.74 -15.16 -4.59
CA TRP A 37 -44.35 -15.51 -5.96
C TRP A 37 -45.07 -16.76 -6.45
N SER A 38 -45.21 -17.77 -5.58
CA SER A 38 -45.82 -19.05 -5.93
C SER A 38 -47.33 -18.98 -6.19
N THR A 39 -48.01 -17.87 -5.88
CA THR A 39 -49.44 -17.72 -6.11
C THR A 39 -49.73 -17.37 -7.57
N ALA A 40 -50.27 -18.33 -8.33
CA ALA A 40 -50.55 -18.21 -9.77
C ALA A 40 -51.36 -16.97 -10.18
N THR A 41 -52.31 -16.52 -9.35
CA THR A 41 -53.15 -15.34 -9.65
C THR A 41 -52.38 -14.01 -9.60
N ASN A 42 -51.13 -14.01 -9.11
CA ASN A 42 -50.26 -12.84 -9.14
C ASN A 42 -49.50 -12.70 -10.46
N TRP A 43 -49.65 -13.65 -11.39
CA TRP A 43 -48.99 -13.67 -12.69
C TRP A 43 -49.99 -13.62 -13.83
N THR A 44 -49.63 -12.95 -14.91
CA THR A 44 -50.36 -13.01 -16.19
C THR A 44 -49.42 -13.48 -17.30
N PRO A 45 -49.66 -14.63 -17.94
CA PRO A 45 -50.80 -15.55 -17.75
C PRO A 45 -50.79 -16.28 -16.38
N THR A 46 -51.95 -16.77 -15.92
CA THR A 46 -52.11 -17.46 -14.62
C THR A 46 -51.92 -18.98 -14.71
N ASP A 47 -51.36 -19.48 -15.80
CA ASP A 47 -51.28 -20.91 -16.14
C ASP A 47 -50.10 -21.64 -15.47
N SER A 48 -49.21 -20.91 -14.79
CA SER A 48 -48.16 -21.52 -13.96
C SER A 48 -48.59 -21.60 -12.49
N PRO A 49 -48.80 -22.82 -11.93
CA PRO A 49 -49.29 -23.00 -10.56
C PRO A 49 -48.28 -22.57 -9.48
N THR A 50 -47.00 -22.46 -9.83
CA THR A 50 -45.92 -22.04 -8.93
C THR A 50 -45.27 -20.72 -9.36
N GLY A 51 -45.82 -20.05 -10.38
CA GLY A 51 -45.19 -18.89 -11.02
C GLY A 51 -44.06 -19.26 -12.00
N PRO A 52 -43.37 -18.27 -12.58
CA PRO A 52 -42.43 -18.46 -13.69
C PRO A 52 -41.23 -19.34 -13.33
N ALA A 53 -40.85 -20.25 -14.24
CA ALA A 53 -39.82 -21.29 -14.04
C ALA A 53 -38.62 -21.15 -15.01
N ALA A 54 -37.80 -22.19 -15.12
CA ALA A 54 -36.47 -22.16 -15.75
C ALA A 54 -36.45 -21.71 -17.22
N ASN A 55 -37.55 -21.84 -17.96
CA ASN A 55 -37.66 -21.46 -19.37
C ASN A 55 -38.49 -20.19 -19.59
N ASP A 56 -38.94 -19.54 -18.51
CA ASP A 56 -39.85 -18.40 -18.56
C ASP A 56 -39.13 -17.07 -18.34
N THR A 57 -39.80 -15.99 -18.73
CA THR A 57 -39.44 -14.63 -18.33
C THR A 57 -40.40 -14.16 -17.25
N ALA A 58 -39.89 -13.83 -16.07
CA ALA A 58 -40.64 -13.08 -15.07
C ALA A 58 -40.39 -11.58 -15.25
N ALA A 59 -41.45 -10.80 -15.45
CA ALA A 59 -41.39 -9.36 -15.56
C ALA A 59 -42.12 -8.72 -14.37
N LEU A 60 -41.39 -7.99 -13.53
CA LEU A 60 -41.99 -7.36 -12.34
C LEU A 60 -42.75 -6.08 -12.70
N GLY A 61 -42.32 -5.37 -13.74
CA GLY A 61 -42.92 -4.11 -14.19
C GLY A 61 -42.83 -2.98 -13.16
N ASP A 62 -43.52 -1.88 -13.46
CA ASP A 62 -43.57 -0.69 -12.61
C ASP A 62 -44.47 -0.91 -11.39
N ALA A 63 -43.99 -0.47 -10.22
CA ALA A 63 -44.80 -0.39 -9.03
C ALA A 63 -45.50 0.97 -8.95
N THR A 64 -46.82 1.03 -8.75
CA THR A 64 -47.56 2.29 -8.58
C THR A 64 -47.50 2.85 -7.15
N ALA A 65 -47.10 2.02 -6.19
CA ALA A 65 -46.83 2.34 -4.79
C ALA A 65 -45.72 1.41 -4.27
N ASN A 66 -45.16 1.73 -3.10
CA ASN A 66 -44.16 0.86 -2.48
C ASN A 66 -44.73 -0.56 -2.31
N ARG A 67 -44.03 -1.56 -2.83
CA ARG A 67 -44.45 -2.96 -2.74
C ARG A 67 -43.28 -3.90 -2.48
N THR A 68 -43.63 -5.04 -1.90
CA THR A 68 -42.74 -6.16 -1.63
C THR A 68 -43.33 -7.42 -2.27
N LEU A 69 -42.54 -8.10 -3.08
CA LEU A 69 -42.87 -9.39 -3.68
C LEU A 69 -42.02 -10.44 -2.99
N ILE A 70 -42.61 -11.58 -2.63
CA ILE A 70 -41.91 -12.59 -1.84
C ILE A 70 -41.60 -13.82 -2.70
N TYR A 71 -40.33 -14.03 -3.06
CA TYR A 71 -39.85 -15.27 -3.67
C TYR A 71 -39.76 -16.37 -2.61
N ASP A 72 -40.90 -17.01 -2.38
CA ASP A 72 -41.15 -17.91 -1.26
C ASP A 72 -40.68 -19.35 -1.52
N ALA A 73 -40.77 -20.20 -0.50
CA ALA A 73 -40.30 -21.59 -0.56
C ALA A 73 -40.96 -22.42 -1.67
N ALA A 74 -42.19 -22.10 -2.10
CA ALA A 74 -42.88 -22.83 -3.16
C ALA A 74 -42.61 -22.31 -4.58
N ALA A 75 -41.92 -21.17 -4.74
CA ALA A 75 -41.49 -20.68 -6.05
C ALA A 75 -40.49 -21.65 -6.73
N PRO A 76 -40.25 -21.61 -8.04
CA PRO A 76 -39.24 -22.45 -8.69
C PRO A 76 -37.83 -22.21 -8.13
N GLY A 77 -36.90 -23.16 -8.30
CA GLY A 77 -35.49 -22.94 -7.90
C GLY A 77 -34.66 -22.21 -8.94
N THR A 78 -35.14 -22.23 -10.18
CA THR A 78 -34.46 -21.74 -11.36
C THR A 78 -35.45 -20.97 -12.22
N LEU A 79 -35.00 -19.85 -12.74
CA LEU A 79 -35.73 -18.95 -13.63
C LEU A 79 -34.87 -18.67 -14.87
N GLY A 80 -35.53 -18.53 -16.02
CA GLY A 80 -34.86 -18.18 -17.28
C GLY A 80 -34.36 -16.74 -17.23
N THR A 81 -35.30 -15.80 -17.37
CA THR A 81 -35.04 -14.35 -17.37
C THR A 81 -35.84 -13.66 -16.27
N LEU A 82 -35.21 -12.73 -15.54
CA LEU A 82 -35.88 -11.81 -14.62
C LEU A 82 -35.70 -10.39 -15.13
N THR A 83 -36.80 -9.74 -15.51
CA THR A 83 -36.79 -8.32 -15.91
C THR A 83 -37.15 -7.46 -14.71
N TYR A 84 -36.17 -6.73 -14.18
CA TYR A 84 -36.30 -5.94 -12.96
C TYR A 84 -35.82 -4.49 -13.15
N ALA A 85 -36.41 -3.82 -14.12
CA ALA A 85 -36.27 -2.39 -14.32
C ALA A 85 -37.61 -1.71 -14.04
N GLN A 86 -37.59 -0.54 -13.40
CA GLN A 86 -38.78 0.29 -13.23
C GLN A 86 -38.50 1.78 -13.49
N THR A 87 -39.53 2.52 -13.86
CA THR A 87 -39.49 3.96 -14.13
C THR A 87 -40.28 4.77 -13.10
N SER A 88 -41.19 4.11 -12.37
CA SER A 88 -41.99 4.73 -11.31
C SER A 88 -41.16 5.08 -10.08
N ALA A 89 -41.46 6.21 -9.41
CA ALA A 89 -40.82 6.70 -8.19
C ALA A 89 -41.00 5.80 -6.94
N ALA A 90 -41.82 4.75 -7.02
CA ALA A 90 -42.03 3.82 -5.92
C ALA A 90 -40.84 2.88 -5.69
N THR A 91 -40.70 2.37 -4.48
CA THR A 91 -39.79 1.26 -4.18
C THR A 91 -40.46 -0.06 -4.51
N ASN A 92 -39.94 -0.77 -5.51
CA ASN A 92 -40.37 -2.13 -5.85
C ASN A 92 -39.35 -3.09 -5.26
N THR A 93 -39.71 -3.83 -4.21
CA THR A 93 -38.83 -4.78 -3.53
C THR A 93 -39.14 -6.21 -3.96
N LEU A 94 -38.14 -6.96 -4.43
CA LEU A 94 -38.20 -8.41 -4.54
C LEU A 94 -37.43 -9.00 -3.35
N GLU A 95 -38.12 -9.74 -2.50
CA GLU A 95 -37.56 -10.39 -1.34
C GLU A 95 -37.31 -11.87 -1.61
N VAL A 96 -36.05 -12.29 -1.63
CA VAL A 96 -35.64 -13.66 -1.97
C VAL A 96 -35.47 -14.49 -0.71
N ARG A 97 -36.37 -15.48 -0.50
CA ARG A 97 -36.40 -16.34 0.70
C ARG A 97 -36.00 -17.80 0.43
N ARG A 98 -35.70 -18.13 -0.81
CA ARG A 98 -35.11 -19.41 -1.24
C ARG A 98 -34.04 -19.16 -2.29
N THR A 99 -33.13 -20.12 -2.48
CA THR A 99 -32.13 -20.05 -3.55
C THR A 99 -32.82 -19.80 -4.90
N LEU A 100 -32.36 -18.77 -5.60
CA LEU A 100 -32.83 -18.33 -6.91
C LEU A 100 -31.67 -18.45 -7.89
N THR A 101 -31.82 -19.32 -8.89
CA THR A 101 -30.85 -19.47 -9.98
C THR A 101 -31.39 -18.82 -11.25
N LEU A 102 -30.65 -17.89 -11.82
CA LEU A 102 -30.95 -17.23 -13.09
C LEU A 102 -30.05 -17.77 -14.18
N THR A 103 -30.66 -18.17 -15.29
CA THR A 103 -29.92 -18.65 -16.47
C THR A 103 -29.35 -17.47 -17.26
N ASN A 104 -30.08 -16.36 -17.31
CA ASN A 104 -29.68 -15.13 -17.98
C ASN A 104 -29.19 -14.06 -16.99
N ALA A 105 -28.58 -13.00 -17.53
CA ALA A 105 -28.11 -11.89 -16.72
C ALA A 105 -29.28 -11.16 -16.04
N LEU A 106 -29.04 -10.67 -14.82
CA LEU A 106 -29.98 -9.84 -14.07
C LEU A 106 -29.60 -8.38 -14.20
N ASN A 107 -30.54 -7.53 -14.57
CA ASN A 107 -30.38 -6.08 -14.44
C ASN A 107 -31.41 -5.54 -13.43
N ILE A 108 -30.92 -4.81 -12.43
CA ILE A 108 -31.72 -4.14 -11.42
C ILE A 108 -31.51 -2.64 -11.60
N SER A 109 -32.56 -1.92 -12.00
CA SER A 109 -32.46 -0.48 -12.25
C SER A 109 -33.78 0.24 -11.98
N ALA A 110 -33.69 1.52 -11.64
CA ALA A 110 -34.82 2.41 -11.44
C ALA A 110 -34.53 3.84 -11.95
N ALA A 111 -35.57 4.67 -12.08
CA ALA A 111 -35.40 6.10 -12.34
C ALA A 111 -34.77 6.84 -11.12
N ASP A 112 -34.27 8.06 -11.30
CA ASP A 112 -33.42 8.81 -10.34
C ASP A 112 -33.98 9.03 -8.92
N THR A 113 -35.28 8.79 -8.71
CA THR A 113 -35.97 8.92 -7.40
C THR A 113 -36.64 7.62 -6.94
N ALA A 114 -36.47 6.55 -7.70
CA ALA A 114 -37.07 5.25 -7.53
C ALA A 114 -36.05 4.23 -7.04
N HIS A 115 -36.53 3.12 -6.47
CA HIS A 115 -35.64 2.04 -6.03
C HIS A 115 -36.15 0.66 -6.44
N ALA A 116 -35.40 -0.02 -7.31
CA ALA A 116 -35.60 -1.45 -7.55
C ALA A 116 -34.72 -2.22 -6.55
N ARG A 117 -35.32 -2.81 -5.53
CA ARG A 117 -34.59 -3.39 -4.39
C ARG A 117 -34.70 -4.91 -4.38
N LEU A 118 -33.63 -5.60 -4.75
CA LEU A 118 -33.51 -7.04 -4.48
C LEU A 118 -32.97 -7.25 -3.08
N PHE A 119 -33.79 -7.83 -2.21
CA PHE A 119 -33.44 -8.09 -0.83
C PHE A 119 -33.34 -9.59 -0.58
N ILE A 120 -32.15 -10.09 -0.29
CA ILE A 120 -31.98 -11.51 0.03
C ILE A 120 -32.25 -11.70 1.52
N ASN A 121 -33.41 -12.30 1.82
CA ASN A 121 -33.91 -12.52 3.17
C ASN A 121 -33.96 -14.01 3.50
N THR A 122 -34.03 -14.34 4.77
CA THR A 122 -33.93 -15.69 5.29
C THR A 122 -35.16 -16.11 6.11
N ALA A 123 -36.28 -15.39 5.97
CA ALA A 123 -37.53 -15.71 6.65
C ALA A 123 -38.32 -16.83 5.94
N PRO A 124 -38.90 -17.80 6.66
CA PRO A 124 -39.76 -18.85 6.10
C PRO A 124 -41.24 -18.45 5.93
N THR A 125 -41.74 -17.38 6.57
CA THR A 125 -43.18 -17.02 6.62
C THR A 125 -43.46 -15.58 6.23
N ALA A 126 -44.50 -15.32 5.42
CA ALA A 126 -44.90 -13.95 5.02
C ALA A 126 -45.26 -13.10 6.24
N GLY A 127 -44.81 -11.84 6.28
CA GLY A 127 -44.99 -10.93 7.42
C GLY A 127 -44.10 -11.21 8.65
N ASP A 128 -43.50 -12.40 8.74
CA ASP A 128 -42.38 -12.64 9.65
C ASP A 128 -41.13 -12.09 8.95
N ASN A 129 -40.70 -10.90 9.34
CA ASN A 129 -39.64 -10.25 8.59
C ASN A 129 -38.33 -11.05 8.63
N PHE A 130 -38.07 -11.95 9.58
CA PHE A 130 -36.85 -12.78 9.62
C PHE A 130 -36.98 -13.90 10.67
N ALA A 131 -37.64 -15.03 10.38
CA ALA A 131 -37.58 -16.14 11.36
C ALA A 131 -36.15 -16.71 11.47
N ALA A 132 -35.89 -17.32 12.62
CA ALA A 132 -34.59 -17.88 12.96
C ALA A 132 -34.08 -18.89 11.94
N ILE A 133 -32.95 -18.60 11.28
CA ILE A 133 -32.24 -19.65 10.57
C ILE A 133 -31.58 -20.56 11.61
N THR A 134 -32.15 -21.76 11.75
CA THR A 134 -31.57 -22.87 12.50
C THR A 134 -30.83 -23.88 11.61
N SER A 135 -30.86 -23.72 10.28
CA SER A 135 -30.24 -24.65 9.30
C SER A 135 -29.25 -23.99 8.33
N ALA A 136 -28.37 -24.78 7.72
CA ALA A 136 -27.26 -24.32 6.87
C ALA A 136 -27.66 -23.71 5.49
N SER A 137 -28.94 -23.65 5.15
CA SER A 137 -29.41 -23.34 3.80
C SER A 137 -29.86 -21.89 3.67
N ILE A 138 -28.93 -20.97 3.39
CA ILE A 138 -29.27 -19.57 3.10
C ILE A 138 -29.60 -19.42 1.62
N PRO A 139 -30.63 -18.63 1.26
CA PRO A 139 -30.91 -18.28 -0.12
C PRO A 139 -29.67 -17.67 -0.77
N VAL A 140 -29.18 -18.32 -1.82
CA VAL A 140 -28.12 -17.78 -2.67
C VAL A 140 -28.77 -17.30 -3.96
N LEU A 141 -28.47 -16.07 -4.37
CA LEU A 141 -28.72 -15.65 -5.74
C LEU A 141 -27.59 -16.20 -6.61
N THR A 142 -27.92 -17.05 -7.58
CA THR A 142 -26.97 -17.52 -8.58
C THR A 142 -27.31 -16.88 -9.91
N ALA A 143 -26.45 -16.01 -10.41
CA ALA A 143 -26.63 -15.34 -11.71
C ALA A 143 -25.35 -15.52 -12.53
N THR A 144 -25.20 -16.68 -13.18
CA THR A 144 -23.94 -17.07 -13.85
C THR A 144 -23.55 -16.10 -14.96
N ALA A 145 -24.52 -15.55 -15.68
CA ALA A 145 -24.31 -14.52 -16.71
C ALA A 145 -24.09 -13.11 -16.13
N GLY A 146 -24.21 -12.95 -14.80
CA GLY A 146 -23.93 -11.72 -14.07
C GLY A 146 -25.16 -10.97 -13.59
N THR A 147 -24.93 -10.07 -12.63
CA THR A 147 -25.88 -9.09 -12.12
C THR A 147 -25.35 -7.68 -12.37
N THR A 148 -26.19 -6.78 -12.89
CA THR A 148 -25.88 -5.36 -13.05
C THR A 148 -26.83 -4.54 -12.18
N LEU A 149 -26.28 -3.64 -11.38
CA LEU A 149 -27.01 -2.65 -10.61
C LEU A 149 -26.88 -1.31 -11.33
N GLY A 150 -27.86 -1.02 -12.19
CA GLY A 150 -27.98 0.28 -12.82
C GLY A 150 -28.42 1.35 -11.81
N ASN A 151 -28.52 2.60 -12.28
CA ASN A 151 -29.06 3.70 -11.50
C ASN A 151 -30.35 3.32 -10.74
N GLY A 152 -30.49 3.73 -9.48
CA GLY A 152 -31.64 3.39 -8.61
C GLY A 152 -31.81 1.90 -8.26
N GLY A 153 -30.99 1.00 -8.83
CA GLY A 153 -30.97 -0.41 -8.47
C GLY A 153 -30.27 -0.62 -7.13
N ILE A 154 -30.85 -1.44 -6.26
CA ILE A 154 -30.30 -1.80 -4.95
C ILE A 154 -30.26 -3.33 -4.83
N LEU A 155 -29.08 -3.86 -4.57
CA LEU A 155 -28.91 -5.21 -4.05
C LEU A 155 -28.54 -5.10 -2.57
N GLU A 156 -29.39 -5.65 -1.71
CA GLU A 156 -29.17 -5.55 -0.27
C GLU A 156 -29.13 -6.93 0.39
N PHE A 157 -28.13 -7.11 1.25
CA PHE A 157 -27.94 -8.30 2.07
C PHE A 157 -28.26 -7.98 3.53
N GLY A 158 -29.20 -8.73 4.10
CA GLY A 158 -29.55 -8.68 5.51
C GLY A 158 -29.31 -10.01 6.21
N ARG A 159 -29.08 -9.96 7.53
CA ARG A 159 -28.90 -11.15 8.36
C ARG A 159 -29.47 -10.99 9.76
N LYS A 160 -30.28 -11.97 10.18
CA LYS A 160 -30.52 -12.32 11.59
C LYS A 160 -29.96 -13.70 11.88
N THR A 161 -29.14 -13.87 12.90
CA THR A 161 -28.48 -15.16 13.19
C THR A 161 -28.75 -15.65 14.61
N SER A 162 -29.12 -16.92 14.73
CA SER A 162 -29.23 -17.68 15.99
C SER A 162 -28.20 -18.81 16.08
N THR A 163 -27.22 -18.82 15.16
CA THR A 163 -26.12 -19.79 15.09
C THR A 163 -24.78 -19.07 15.14
N ASP A 164 -23.70 -19.76 15.52
CA ASP A 164 -22.34 -19.21 15.51
C ASP A 164 -21.64 -19.26 14.13
N ASN A 165 -22.38 -19.48 13.03
CA ASN A 165 -21.84 -19.34 11.68
C ASN A 165 -21.59 -17.85 11.35
N ASN A 166 -20.32 -17.47 11.18
CA ASN A 166 -19.91 -16.09 10.99
C ASN A 166 -19.74 -15.66 9.51
N SER A 167 -19.96 -16.54 8.54
CA SER A 167 -19.75 -16.23 7.12
C SER A 167 -20.68 -16.99 6.20
N ILE A 168 -21.25 -16.28 5.21
CA ILE A 168 -22.27 -16.81 4.30
C ILE A 168 -22.09 -16.22 2.88
N THR A 169 -22.35 -17.01 1.85
CA THR A 169 -22.41 -16.53 0.45
C THR A 169 -23.83 -16.11 0.09
N TYR A 170 -23.98 -14.89 -0.44
CA TYR A 170 -25.28 -14.32 -0.84
C TYR A 170 -25.45 -14.27 -2.37
N LEU A 171 -24.35 -14.10 -3.09
CA LEU A 171 -24.33 -14.04 -4.55
C LEU A 171 -23.26 -14.98 -5.10
N SER A 172 -23.63 -15.75 -6.12
CA SER A 172 -22.70 -16.52 -6.95
C SER A 172 -22.86 -16.09 -8.41
N GLY A 173 -21.81 -15.47 -8.96
CA GLY A 173 -21.81 -14.83 -10.28
C GLY A 173 -21.21 -13.42 -10.24
N PRO A 174 -20.80 -12.88 -11.39
CA PRO A 174 -20.21 -11.55 -11.45
C PRO A 174 -21.24 -10.46 -11.13
N LEU A 175 -20.79 -9.38 -10.50
CA LEU A 175 -21.59 -8.22 -10.14
C LEU A 175 -20.97 -6.95 -10.72
N THR A 176 -21.80 -6.15 -11.39
CA THR A 176 -21.42 -4.81 -11.88
C THR A 176 -22.28 -3.76 -11.21
N LEU A 177 -21.65 -2.74 -10.63
CA LEU A 177 -22.30 -1.52 -10.15
C LEU A 177 -22.09 -0.43 -11.19
N ASP A 178 -23.18 0.01 -11.80
CA ASP A 178 -23.21 1.05 -12.83
C ASP A 178 -24.29 2.09 -12.49
N GLY A 179 -24.14 2.67 -11.30
CA GLY A 179 -25.02 3.69 -10.75
C GLY A 179 -25.88 3.19 -9.57
N GLY A 180 -26.00 1.88 -9.42
CA GLY A 180 -26.76 1.25 -8.33
C GLY A 180 -25.97 1.10 -7.02
N THR A 181 -26.63 0.52 -6.02
CA THR A 181 -26.08 0.33 -4.67
C THR A 181 -26.01 -1.14 -4.29
N LEU A 182 -24.83 -1.61 -3.87
CA LEU A 182 -24.68 -2.84 -3.07
C LEU A 182 -24.62 -2.45 -1.59
N ALA A 183 -25.56 -2.95 -0.79
CA ALA A 183 -25.63 -2.65 0.64
C ALA A 183 -25.60 -3.92 1.51
N MET A 184 -24.77 -3.90 2.55
CA MET A 184 -24.75 -4.92 3.60
C MET A 184 -25.24 -4.29 4.89
N GLN A 185 -26.35 -4.80 5.41
CA GLN A 185 -26.85 -4.37 6.71
C GLN A 185 -26.00 -4.95 7.84
N LEU A 186 -25.97 -4.24 8.97
CA LEU A 186 -25.46 -4.80 10.21
C LEU A 186 -26.25 -6.07 10.55
N ALA A 187 -25.53 -7.18 10.71
CA ALA A 187 -26.14 -8.43 11.14
C ALA A 187 -26.67 -8.26 12.58
N VAL A 188 -27.80 -8.88 12.90
CA VAL A 188 -28.33 -8.93 14.27
C VAL A 188 -28.33 -10.37 14.76
N ARG A 189 -28.13 -10.54 16.06
CA ARG A 189 -27.99 -11.85 16.69
C ARG A 189 -28.98 -12.03 17.84
N SER A 190 -29.39 -13.27 18.06
CA SER A 190 -30.15 -13.62 19.26
C SER A 190 -29.21 -13.69 20.47
N SER A 191 -29.80 -13.64 21.67
CA SER A 191 -29.08 -13.79 22.94
C SER A 191 -28.37 -15.15 23.09
N ALA A 192 -28.71 -16.14 22.26
CA ALA A 192 -28.14 -17.49 22.31
C ALA A 192 -26.76 -17.61 21.62
N THR A 193 -26.30 -16.59 20.89
CA THR A 193 -25.05 -16.65 20.10
C THR A 193 -23.97 -15.72 20.66
N THR A 194 -22.70 -16.07 20.42
CA THR A 194 -21.56 -15.26 20.88
C THR A 194 -20.87 -14.48 19.76
N LEU A 195 -21.37 -14.57 18.52
CA LEU A 195 -20.81 -13.93 17.34
C LEU A 195 -20.55 -12.44 17.47
N THR A 196 -19.29 -12.04 17.36
CA THR A 196 -18.86 -10.64 17.40
C THR A 196 -18.60 -10.04 16.02
N SER A 197 -18.56 -10.86 14.97
CA SER A 197 -18.36 -10.43 13.58
C SER A 197 -19.17 -11.28 12.62
N PHE A 198 -19.50 -10.71 11.45
CA PHE A 198 -20.20 -11.40 10.37
C PHE A 198 -19.67 -11.01 8.99
N ILE A 199 -19.56 -12.00 8.09
CA ILE A 199 -18.99 -11.85 6.75
C ILE A 199 -20.02 -12.23 5.68
N TYR A 200 -20.49 -11.23 4.93
CA TYR A 200 -21.21 -11.43 3.67
C TYR A 200 -20.21 -11.81 2.59
N SER A 201 -20.49 -12.82 1.77
CA SER A 201 -19.59 -13.26 0.70
C SER A 201 -20.25 -13.20 -0.68
N ILE A 202 -19.48 -12.78 -1.68
CA ILE A 202 -19.81 -12.85 -3.10
C ILE A 202 -18.81 -13.80 -3.76
N ASN A 203 -19.33 -14.82 -4.44
CA ASN A 203 -18.55 -15.76 -5.23
C ASN A 203 -18.60 -15.34 -6.72
N GLY A 204 -17.75 -14.38 -7.08
CA GLY A 204 -17.73 -13.78 -8.40
C GLY A 204 -16.91 -12.49 -8.41
N ASN A 205 -16.55 -12.02 -9.61
CA ASN A 205 -15.95 -10.70 -9.80
C ASN A 205 -16.94 -9.61 -9.39
N VAL A 206 -16.44 -8.54 -8.78
CA VAL A 206 -17.23 -7.33 -8.50
C VAL A 206 -16.55 -6.14 -9.17
N THR A 207 -17.26 -5.49 -10.08
CA THR A 207 -16.79 -4.28 -10.78
C THR A 207 -17.70 -3.10 -10.42
N MET A 208 -17.11 -1.98 -10.03
CA MET A 208 -17.84 -0.75 -9.71
C MET A 208 -17.37 0.37 -10.63
N ASN A 209 -18.18 0.68 -11.65
CA ASN A 209 -17.94 1.79 -12.56
C ASN A 209 -18.46 3.11 -11.99
N SER A 210 -19.60 3.03 -11.30
CA SER A 210 -20.25 4.13 -10.57
C SER A 210 -21.20 3.54 -9.52
N GLY A 211 -21.92 4.37 -8.77
CA GLY A 211 -22.84 3.91 -7.71
C GLY A 211 -22.18 3.80 -6.34
N ALA A 212 -22.70 2.94 -5.46
CA ALA A 212 -22.28 2.85 -4.07
C ALA A 212 -22.11 1.42 -3.53
N LEU A 213 -21.06 1.21 -2.74
CA LEU A 213 -20.86 0.05 -1.89
C LEU A 213 -21.00 0.48 -0.42
N VAL A 214 -21.99 -0.03 0.30
CA VAL A 214 -22.29 0.34 1.68
C VAL A 214 -22.11 -0.86 2.61
N ILE A 215 -21.11 -0.80 3.49
CA ILE A 215 -20.79 -1.85 4.47
C ILE A 215 -21.26 -1.41 5.86
N GLY A 216 -22.24 -2.14 6.42
CA GLY A 216 -22.78 -1.89 7.75
C GLY A 216 -23.92 -0.87 7.80
N SER A 217 -24.83 -0.85 6.80
CA SER A 217 -26.04 -0.03 6.90
C SER A 217 -26.89 -0.43 8.11
N ALA A 218 -27.64 0.53 8.67
CA ALA A 218 -28.50 0.26 9.82
C ALA A 218 -29.50 -0.85 9.48
N ASN A 219 -29.65 -1.81 10.39
CA ASN A 219 -30.70 -2.80 10.27
C ASN A 219 -32.04 -2.15 10.66
N THR A 220 -32.97 -2.04 9.71
CA THR A 220 -34.28 -1.40 9.93
C THR A 220 -35.33 -2.33 10.52
N ASN A 221 -35.01 -3.62 10.75
CA ASN A 221 -35.96 -4.67 11.09
C ASN A 221 -35.54 -5.44 12.36
N ILE A 222 -35.27 -4.76 13.47
CA ILE A 222 -34.96 -5.37 14.77
C ILE A 222 -36.26 -5.81 15.46
N ASP A 223 -36.30 -7.04 16.00
CA ASP A 223 -37.45 -7.57 16.76
C ASP A 223 -37.03 -8.05 18.17
N ALA A 224 -38.01 -8.53 18.96
CA ALA A 224 -37.79 -8.95 20.34
C ALA A 224 -36.86 -10.17 20.51
N THR A 225 -36.67 -10.99 19.47
CA THR A 225 -35.80 -12.18 19.50
C THR A 225 -34.35 -11.83 19.15
N TYR A 226 -34.14 -10.81 18.33
CA TYR A 226 -32.84 -10.41 17.79
C TYR A 226 -32.44 -9.01 18.26
N THR A 227 -32.04 -8.91 19.52
CA THR A 227 -31.87 -7.62 20.20
C THR A 227 -30.46 -7.02 20.08
N THR A 228 -29.47 -7.78 19.59
CA THR A 228 -28.07 -7.34 19.58
C THR A 228 -27.52 -7.19 18.17
N THR A 229 -27.06 -6.00 17.83
CA THR A 229 -26.38 -5.72 16.56
C THR A 229 -24.92 -6.16 16.61
N ILE A 230 -24.46 -6.85 15.55
CA ILE A 230 -23.06 -7.18 15.32
C ILE A 230 -22.42 -5.99 14.60
N ALA A 231 -21.58 -5.23 15.33
CA ALA A 231 -20.94 -4.03 14.80
C ALA A 231 -19.89 -4.33 13.72
N ASP A 232 -19.17 -5.46 13.84
CA ASP A 232 -18.14 -5.89 12.88
C ASP A 232 -18.79 -6.63 11.70
N THR A 233 -19.16 -5.86 10.69
CA THR A 233 -19.77 -6.34 9.45
C THR A 233 -18.78 -6.21 8.31
N ARG A 234 -18.56 -7.32 7.60
CA ARG A 234 -17.56 -7.41 6.53
C ARG A 234 -18.18 -7.91 5.24
N LEU A 235 -17.63 -7.47 4.12
CA LEU A 235 -17.86 -8.07 2.80
C LEU A 235 -16.61 -8.83 2.38
N ARG A 236 -16.78 -10.05 1.87
CA ARG A 236 -15.76 -10.85 1.23
C ARG A 236 -16.09 -11.04 -0.25
N ILE A 237 -15.12 -10.78 -1.11
CA ILE A 237 -15.22 -11.00 -2.56
C ILE A 237 -14.21 -12.09 -2.91
N MET A 238 -14.71 -13.17 -3.48
CA MET A 238 -13.89 -14.36 -3.74
C MET A 238 -12.98 -14.23 -4.96
N ASP A 239 -13.43 -13.46 -5.96
CA ASP A 239 -12.65 -13.16 -7.16
C ASP A 239 -12.22 -11.67 -7.15
N ASN A 240 -11.97 -11.09 -8.33
CA ASN A 240 -11.40 -9.75 -8.44
C ASN A 240 -12.41 -8.67 -8.03
N PHE A 241 -11.92 -7.67 -7.27
CA PHE A 241 -12.67 -6.46 -6.95
C PHE A 241 -12.05 -5.26 -7.67
N ILE A 242 -12.80 -4.66 -8.60
CA ILE A 242 -12.32 -3.54 -9.41
C ILE A 242 -13.27 -2.34 -9.22
N ALA A 243 -12.85 -1.35 -8.45
CA ALA A 243 -13.58 -0.09 -8.28
C ALA A 243 -12.95 1.02 -9.13
N ASN A 244 -13.57 1.32 -10.27
CA ASN A 244 -13.16 2.40 -11.18
C ASN A 244 -13.71 3.76 -10.73
N GLY A 245 -14.91 3.80 -10.16
CA GLY A 245 -15.59 5.02 -9.69
C GLY A 245 -16.67 4.72 -8.65
N GLY A 246 -17.42 5.73 -8.22
CA GLY A 246 -18.49 5.60 -7.21
C GLY A 246 -18.04 5.87 -5.77
N SER A 247 -18.78 5.35 -4.80
CA SER A 247 -18.50 5.52 -3.36
C SER A 247 -18.38 4.19 -2.62
N ILE A 248 -17.46 4.13 -1.66
CA ILE A 248 -17.37 3.06 -0.66
C ILE A 248 -17.64 3.69 0.71
N GLN A 249 -18.73 3.28 1.33
CA GLN A 249 -19.14 3.74 2.64
C GLN A 249 -19.00 2.60 3.64
N THR A 250 -18.31 2.86 4.74
CA THR A 250 -18.28 1.95 5.90
C THR A 250 -18.91 2.65 7.10
N ASN A 251 -19.95 2.06 7.65
CA ASN A 251 -20.62 2.54 8.85
C ASN A 251 -20.18 1.68 10.04
N GLY A 252 -19.64 2.30 11.10
CA GLY A 252 -19.05 1.62 12.26
C GLY A 252 -17.53 1.43 12.17
N ASN A 253 -16.92 0.92 13.25
CA ASN A 253 -15.47 0.68 13.35
C ASN A 253 -15.04 -0.62 12.63
N ASN A 254 -15.29 -0.71 11.33
CA ASN A 254 -15.00 -1.89 10.52
C ASN A 254 -13.55 -1.88 9.99
N ILE A 255 -12.59 -2.12 10.89
CA ILE A 255 -11.14 -2.18 10.59
C ILE A 255 -10.79 -3.28 9.56
N ASN A 256 -11.72 -4.18 9.23
CA ASN A 256 -11.59 -5.21 8.19
C ASN A 256 -12.84 -5.28 7.28
N GLY A 257 -13.44 -4.13 6.98
CA GLY A 257 -14.72 -4.04 6.26
C GLY A 257 -14.76 -4.77 4.90
N LEU A 258 -13.63 -4.84 4.19
CA LEU A 258 -13.55 -5.48 2.87
C LEU A 258 -12.43 -6.53 2.81
N THR A 259 -12.80 -7.80 2.58
CA THR A 259 -11.88 -8.92 2.39
C THR A 259 -11.83 -9.32 0.92
N LEU A 260 -10.65 -9.33 0.33
CA LEU A 260 -10.43 -9.54 -1.10
C LEU A 260 -9.59 -10.80 -1.32
N ALA A 261 -10.13 -11.75 -2.07
CA ALA A 261 -9.47 -13.02 -2.38
C ALA A 261 -9.04 -13.14 -3.86
N GLY A 262 -9.52 -12.25 -4.72
CA GLY A 262 -9.08 -12.15 -6.12
C GLY A 262 -7.59 -11.86 -6.26
N SER A 263 -7.03 -12.28 -7.39
CA SER A 263 -5.62 -12.06 -7.73
C SER A 263 -5.33 -10.61 -8.09
N GLU A 264 -6.32 -9.89 -8.63
CA GLU A 264 -6.19 -8.49 -9.03
C GLU A 264 -7.30 -7.66 -8.39
N ASN A 265 -6.90 -6.65 -7.62
CA ASN A 265 -7.83 -5.78 -6.92
C ASN A 265 -7.47 -4.31 -7.15
N LYS A 266 -8.48 -3.45 -7.20
CA LYS A 266 -8.29 -2.03 -7.51
C LYS A 266 -9.28 -1.15 -6.76
N ILE A 267 -8.76 -0.07 -6.18
CA ILE A 267 -9.48 1.11 -5.69
C ILE A 267 -8.96 2.32 -6.48
N GLY A 268 -9.70 2.69 -7.52
CA GLY A 268 -9.32 3.70 -8.50
C GLY A 268 -9.38 5.14 -7.98
N THR A 269 -8.78 6.05 -8.73
CA THR A 269 -8.68 7.47 -8.42
C THR A 269 -10.03 8.19 -8.37
N ALA A 270 -11.06 7.72 -9.08
CA ALA A 270 -12.40 8.33 -9.07
C ALA A 270 -13.32 7.80 -7.95
N VAL A 271 -12.85 6.84 -7.14
CA VAL A 271 -13.60 6.32 -5.99
C VAL A 271 -13.60 7.33 -4.84
N THR A 272 -14.72 7.47 -4.15
CA THR A 272 -14.82 8.21 -2.89
C THR A 272 -14.93 7.23 -1.72
N ILE A 273 -14.27 7.53 -0.60
CA ILE A 273 -14.35 6.69 0.61
C ILE A 273 -14.89 7.55 1.74
N SER A 274 -15.95 7.06 2.40
CA SER A 274 -16.50 7.67 3.62
C SER A 274 -16.48 6.66 4.76
N GLY A 275 -15.89 7.05 5.90
CA GLY A 275 -15.66 6.18 7.05
C GLY A 275 -14.27 5.54 7.04
N ASN A 276 -14.06 4.58 7.95
CA ASN A 276 -12.78 3.90 8.14
C ASN A 276 -12.74 2.59 7.35
N LEU A 277 -12.47 2.66 6.04
CA LEU A 277 -12.32 1.46 5.23
C LEU A 277 -11.05 0.70 5.61
N GLY A 278 -11.23 -0.52 6.11
CA GLY A 278 -10.16 -1.50 6.25
C GLY A 278 -10.24 -2.58 5.20
N VAL A 279 -9.10 -2.91 4.61
CA VAL A 279 -8.97 -3.91 3.54
C VAL A 279 -8.14 -5.10 4.02
N VAL A 280 -8.54 -6.32 3.66
CA VAL A 280 -7.80 -7.55 3.93
C VAL A 280 -7.53 -8.26 2.61
N LEU A 281 -6.25 -8.49 2.28
CA LEU A 281 -5.87 -9.36 1.17
C LEU A 281 -5.72 -10.78 1.71
N GLN A 282 -6.67 -11.65 1.37
CA GLN A 282 -6.72 -13.03 1.82
C GLN A 282 -7.26 -13.92 0.70
N SER A 283 -6.36 -14.56 -0.04
CA SER A 283 -6.73 -15.63 -0.97
C SER A 283 -6.37 -17.01 -0.41
N SER A 284 -7.28 -17.95 -0.59
CA SER A 284 -7.03 -19.38 -0.34
C SER A 284 -6.60 -20.13 -1.60
N ALA A 285 -6.79 -19.55 -2.79
CA ALA A 285 -6.57 -20.22 -4.08
C ALA A 285 -5.33 -19.71 -4.81
N ASN A 286 -5.07 -18.39 -4.78
CA ASN A 286 -3.88 -17.79 -5.38
C ASN A 286 -3.05 -17.11 -4.28
N PRO A 287 -1.86 -17.62 -3.93
CA PRO A 287 -1.03 -16.98 -2.91
C PRO A 287 -0.66 -15.53 -3.30
N ASN A 288 -0.58 -15.26 -4.61
CA ASN A 288 -0.22 -13.95 -5.14
C ASN A 288 -1.45 -13.08 -5.39
N GLN A 289 -1.44 -11.88 -4.84
CA GLN A 289 -2.50 -10.89 -5.02
C GLN A 289 -1.92 -9.51 -5.23
N SER A 290 -2.56 -8.70 -6.07
CA SER A 290 -2.27 -7.28 -6.20
C SER A 290 -3.42 -6.43 -5.64
N LEU A 291 -3.06 -5.25 -5.16
CA LEU A 291 -3.97 -4.16 -4.85
C LEU A 291 -3.41 -2.85 -5.40
N GLU A 292 -4.05 -2.31 -6.44
CA GLU A 292 -3.86 -0.92 -6.85
C GLU A 292 -4.74 -0.04 -5.96
N ASN A 293 -4.13 0.78 -5.09
CA ASN A 293 -4.85 1.66 -4.19
C ASN A 293 -4.48 3.12 -4.44
N ASN A 294 -5.43 3.91 -4.96
CA ASN A 294 -5.27 5.34 -5.19
C ASN A 294 -6.02 6.20 -4.16
N LYS A 295 -6.32 5.64 -2.99
CA LYS A 295 -7.08 6.30 -1.93
C LYS A 295 -6.45 6.10 -0.56
N THR A 296 -6.79 6.98 0.37
CA THR A 296 -6.46 6.77 1.78
C THR A 296 -7.41 5.74 2.37
N ILE A 297 -6.86 4.62 2.84
CA ILE A 297 -7.59 3.60 3.59
C ILE A 297 -7.08 3.54 5.03
N SER A 298 -7.95 3.18 5.97
CA SER A 298 -7.63 3.18 7.41
C SER A 298 -6.65 2.05 7.77
N SER A 299 -6.77 0.91 7.09
CA SER A 299 -5.92 -0.25 7.32
C SER A 299 -5.84 -1.15 6.09
N LEU A 300 -4.69 -1.81 5.95
CA LEU A 300 -4.49 -2.93 5.04
C LEU A 300 -3.89 -4.09 5.82
N THR A 301 -4.57 -5.23 5.84
CA THR A 301 -4.03 -6.48 6.37
C THR A 301 -3.61 -7.40 5.23
N LEU A 302 -2.34 -7.77 5.22
CA LEU A 302 -1.77 -8.76 4.32
C LEU A 302 -1.79 -10.11 5.02
N ARG A 303 -2.64 -11.04 4.57
CA ARG A 303 -2.65 -12.41 5.09
C ARG A 303 -1.76 -13.33 4.27
N GLY A 304 -0.84 -13.99 4.98
CA GLY A 304 0.08 -14.97 4.43
C GLY A 304 -0.56 -16.36 4.36
N SER A 305 -0.54 -16.93 3.15
CA SER A 305 -0.78 -18.35 2.87
C SER A 305 0.18 -18.77 1.74
N ASN A 306 0.86 -19.90 1.90
CA ASN A 306 1.71 -20.56 0.90
C ASN A 306 2.77 -19.65 0.25
N ASN A 307 3.59 -18.93 1.05
CA ASN A 307 4.61 -17.99 0.55
C ASN A 307 4.01 -16.87 -0.33
N ALA A 308 2.90 -16.30 0.13
CA ALA A 308 2.15 -15.26 -0.58
C ALA A 308 3.00 -14.03 -0.92
N ILE A 309 2.87 -13.56 -2.16
CA ILE A 309 3.33 -12.23 -2.58
C ILE A 309 2.13 -11.30 -2.70
N LYS A 310 2.15 -10.20 -1.95
CA LYS A 310 1.15 -9.14 -2.01
C LYS A 310 1.79 -7.92 -2.66
N THR A 311 1.38 -7.63 -3.89
CA THR A 311 1.91 -6.50 -4.65
C THR A 311 1.02 -5.27 -4.45
N LEU A 312 1.61 -4.15 -4.06
CA LEU A 312 0.88 -2.89 -3.88
C LEU A 312 1.35 -1.84 -4.88
N SER A 313 0.40 -1.17 -5.52
CA SER A 313 0.62 -0.07 -6.45
C SER A 313 -0.38 1.08 -6.22
N GLY A 314 -0.21 2.19 -6.93
CA GLY A 314 -1.04 3.38 -6.82
C GLY A 314 -0.49 4.44 -5.87
N ASN A 315 -1.19 5.57 -5.77
CA ASN A 315 -0.75 6.76 -5.04
C ASN A 315 -1.50 7.02 -3.72
N GLY A 316 -2.30 6.05 -3.26
CA GLY A 316 -3.03 6.12 -2.00
C GLY A 316 -2.13 5.93 -0.78
N SER A 317 -2.64 6.30 0.39
CA SER A 317 -1.97 6.06 1.68
C SER A 317 -2.70 5.01 2.51
N ILE A 318 -1.97 4.36 3.41
CA ILE A 318 -2.50 3.34 4.31
C ILE A 318 -2.28 3.81 5.75
N GLY A 319 -3.34 3.85 6.57
CA GLY A 319 -3.18 4.14 7.99
C GLY A 319 -2.32 3.10 8.68
N ASN A 320 -2.87 1.89 8.83
CA ASN A 320 -2.20 0.75 9.46
C ASN A 320 -1.87 -0.32 8.43
N LEU A 321 -0.59 -0.64 8.25
CA LEU A 321 -0.16 -1.77 7.44
C LEU A 321 0.14 -2.96 8.34
N ASN A 322 -0.63 -4.04 8.19
CA ASN A 322 -0.59 -5.18 9.09
C ASN A 322 -0.18 -6.46 8.36
N PHE A 323 0.89 -7.09 8.84
CA PHE A 323 1.32 -8.41 8.40
C PHE A 323 0.70 -9.49 9.30
N TRP A 324 -0.05 -10.40 8.67
CA TRP A 324 -0.64 -11.56 9.32
C TRP A 324 -0.14 -12.82 8.63
N ALA A 325 0.99 -13.36 9.09
CA ALA A 325 1.54 -14.62 8.61
C ALA A 325 1.27 -15.74 9.62
N ASP A 326 0.30 -16.60 9.32
CA ASP A 326 -0.03 -17.76 10.15
C ASP A 326 0.89 -18.95 9.86
N ASN A 327 1.14 -19.80 10.87
CA ASN A 327 1.78 -21.12 10.75
C ASN A 327 3.19 -21.12 10.11
N ASN A 328 4.07 -20.19 10.49
CA ASN A 328 5.45 -20.08 9.98
C ASN A 328 5.55 -19.87 8.45
N GLN A 329 4.48 -19.41 7.78
CA GLN A 329 4.51 -19.19 6.33
C GLN A 329 5.19 -17.87 6.00
N SER A 330 5.90 -17.82 4.86
CA SER A 330 6.48 -16.57 4.39
C SER A 330 5.42 -15.65 3.79
N LEU A 331 5.62 -14.34 3.92
CA LEU A 331 4.76 -13.32 3.33
C LEU A 331 5.63 -12.19 2.79
N THR A 332 5.49 -11.89 1.51
CA THR A 332 6.18 -10.78 0.86
C THR A 332 5.19 -9.66 0.58
N LEU A 333 5.48 -8.46 1.08
CA LEU A 333 4.98 -7.23 0.49
C LEU A 333 5.94 -6.83 -0.63
N LYS A 334 5.44 -6.71 -1.85
CA LYS A 334 6.17 -6.14 -2.98
C LYS A 334 5.56 -4.79 -3.35
N LEU A 335 6.40 -3.78 -3.54
CA LEU A 335 5.97 -2.49 -4.07
C LEU A 335 6.09 -2.48 -5.59
N ASP A 336 5.08 -1.95 -6.27
CA ASP A 336 5.15 -1.58 -7.70
C ASP A 336 5.01 -0.04 -7.87
N ASP A 337 4.78 0.68 -6.76
CA ASP A 337 4.84 2.14 -6.63
C ASP A 337 5.30 2.52 -5.22
N ASN A 338 5.56 3.81 -4.99
CA ASN A 338 5.83 4.33 -3.65
C ASN A 338 4.60 4.17 -2.74
N LEU A 339 4.83 3.76 -1.49
CA LEU A 339 3.77 3.54 -0.50
C LEU A 339 3.99 4.42 0.73
N THR A 340 2.96 5.15 1.15
CA THR A 340 2.95 5.88 2.43
C THR A 340 2.07 5.18 3.47
N VAL A 341 2.67 4.88 4.62
CA VAL A 341 1.99 4.38 5.82
C VAL A 341 1.94 5.49 6.87
N THR A 342 0.73 5.92 7.25
CA THR A 342 0.52 7.15 8.03
C THR A 342 0.35 6.91 9.53
N THR A 343 0.30 5.66 10.00
CA THR A 343 0.18 5.35 11.44
C THR A 343 1.26 4.37 11.87
N GLU A 344 1.17 3.11 11.44
CA GLU A 344 2.12 2.09 11.84
C GLU A 344 2.22 0.95 10.83
N LEU A 345 3.41 0.35 10.78
CA LEU A 345 3.64 -0.97 10.24
C LEU A 345 3.70 -1.94 11.42
N LYS A 346 2.82 -2.94 11.45
CA LYS A 346 2.73 -3.92 12.53
C LYS A 346 2.62 -5.34 12.03
N ARG A 347 2.80 -6.27 12.97
CA ARG A 347 2.51 -7.69 12.80
C ARG A 347 1.52 -8.12 13.88
N SER A 348 0.42 -8.76 13.50
CA SER A 348 -0.65 -9.11 14.45
C SER A 348 -0.54 -10.50 15.10
N SER A 349 0.15 -11.47 14.49
CA SER A 349 0.19 -12.84 15.00
C SER A 349 1.30 -13.71 14.39
N GLY A 350 1.45 -14.92 14.95
CA GLY A 350 2.36 -15.99 14.51
C GLY A 350 3.68 -16.02 15.29
N THR A 351 4.32 -17.17 15.37
CA THR A 351 5.77 -17.33 15.63
C THR A 351 6.45 -17.73 14.32
N GLY A 352 7.77 -17.60 14.20
CA GLY A 352 8.56 -18.26 13.13
C GLY A 352 8.33 -17.89 11.65
N ALA A 353 7.56 -16.85 11.32
CA ALA A 353 7.36 -16.41 9.93
C ALA A 353 8.53 -15.56 9.41
N THR A 354 8.92 -15.78 8.15
CA THR A 354 9.77 -14.88 7.36
C THR A 354 8.89 -13.85 6.66
N LEU A 355 9.11 -12.58 6.96
CA LEU A 355 8.42 -11.46 6.32
C LEU A 355 9.39 -10.76 5.38
N THR A 356 8.97 -10.50 4.15
CA THR A 356 9.78 -9.79 3.17
C THR A 356 9.15 -8.45 2.83
N LEU A 357 9.94 -7.39 2.92
CA LEU A 357 9.67 -6.08 2.36
C LEU A 357 10.50 -5.97 1.09
N ASP A 358 9.89 -6.25 -0.06
CA ASP A 358 10.48 -6.01 -1.37
C ASP A 358 10.10 -4.61 -1.83
N THR A 359 11.04 -3.69 -1.69
CA THR A 359 10.86 -2.29 -2.11
C THR A 359 10.83 -2.13 -3.62
N ASN A 360 11.38 -3.08 -4.39
CA ASN A 360 11.42 -3.05 -5.85
C ASN A 360 11.75 -1.65 -6.43
N THR A 361 12.80 -1.01 -5.93
CA THR A 361 13.29 0.34 -6.27
C THR A 361 12.43 1.52 -5.80
N HIS A 362 11.30 1.26 -5.14
CA HIS A 362 10.38 2.27 -4.62
C HIS A 362 10.64 2.65 -3.16
N ILE A 363 9.89 3.65 -2.70
CA ILE A 363 9.92 4.15 -1.33
C ILE A 363 8.79 3.53 -0.51
N LEU A 364 9.13 2.86 0.59
CA LEU A 364 8.21 2.59 1.70
C LEU A 364 8.36 3.70 2.74
N ASP A 365 7.41 4.64 2.77
CA ASP A 365 7.41 5.78 3.69
C ASP A 365 6.56 5.49 4.92
N THR A 366 7.23 5.23 6.04
CA THR A 366 6.64 5.07 7.39
C THR A 366 6.99 6.26 8.30
N SER A 367 7.32 7.43 7.74
CA SER A 367 7.84 8.57 8.51
C SER A 367 6.86 9.19 9.51
N ALA A 368 5.62 8.70 9.59
CA ALA A 368 4.69 9.06 10.66
C ALA A 368 5.18 8.61 12.06
N GLY A 369 6.06 7.60 12.13
CA GLY A 369 6.57 7.08 13.40
C GLY A 369 7.89 6.32 13.28
N THR A 370 8.33 5.76 14.40
CA THR A 370 9.49 4.85 14.42
C THR A 370 9.10 3.54 13.74
N LEU A 371 9.88 3.10 12.76
CA LEU A 371 9.72 1.77 12.18
C LEU A 371 10.24 0.73 13.17
N ASN A 372 9.30 0.05 13.84
CA ASN A 372 9.60 -1.01 14.80
C ASN A 372 9.24 -2.37 14.19
N LEU A 373 10.25 -3.16 13.86
CA LEU A 373 10.02 -4.48 13.27
C LEU A 373 9.75 -5.50 14.38
N ALA A 374 8.52 -6.03 14.39
CA ALA A 374 8.09 -7.04 15.36
C ALA A 374 8.91 -8.35 15.25
N ASN A 375 8.81 -9.23 16.27
CA ASN A 375 9.57 -10.47 16.43
C ASN A 375 9.39 -11.50 15.29
N ALA A 376 10.01 -11.24 14.14
CA ALA A 376 10.07 -12.03 12.91
C ALA A 376 11.49 -12.07 12.34
N THR A 377 11.73 -12.94 11.37
CA THR A 377 12.81 -12.70 10.41
C THR A 377 12.28 -11.77 9.33
N TRP A 378 12.88 -10.58 9.22
CA TRP A 378 12.57 -9.59 8.19
C TRP A 378 13.65 -9.58 7.12
N ASN A 379 13.27 -9.77 5.86
CA ASN A 379 14.13 -9.56 4.71
C ASN A 379 13.71 -8.25 4.03
N ILE A 380 14.64 -7.32 3.87
CA ILE A 380 14.42 -6.04 3.23
C ILE A 380 15.23 -6.07 1.93
N THR A 381 14.53 -6.06 0.80
CA THR A 381 15.09 -6.33 -0.54
C THR A 381 14.59 -5.32 -1.56
N GLY A 382 15.04 -5.46 -2.81
CA GLY A 382 14.51 -4.67 -3.93
C GLY A 382 15.22 -3.35 -4.20
N ASN A 383 16.28 -3.00 -3.47
CA ASN A 383 17.16 -1.84 -3.75
C ASN A 383 16.48 -0.45 -3.68
N GLY A 384 15.31 -0.33 -3.07
CA GLY A 384 14.60 0.93 -2.85
C GLY A 384 14.95 1.58 -1.51
N THR A 385 14.02 2.41 -1.01
CA THR A 385 14.21 3.17 0.24
C THR A 385 13.15 2.81 1.28
N LEU A 386 13.58 2.49 2.51
CA LEU A 386 12.71 2.51 3.68
C LEU A 386 12.92 3.85 4.36
N LYS A 387 11.87 4.66 4.43
CA LYS A 387 11.88 5.96 5.09
C LYS A 387 11.09 5.88 6.40
N ALA A 388 11.67 6.35 7.49
CA ALA A 388 11.04 6.35 8.81
C ALA A 388 11.49 7.58 9.62
N LYS A 389 10.76 7.89 10.68
CA LYS A 389 11.22 8.91 11.65
C LYS A 389 12.49 8.45 12.36
N ALA A 390 12.48 7.20 12.81
CA ALA A 390 13.64 6.48 13.32
C ALA A 390 13.47 4.97 13.08
N PHE A 391 14.54 4.19 13.24
CA PHE A 391 14.50 2.73 13.12
C PHE A 391 14.68 2.04 14.48
N ASN A 392 13.93 0.96 14.70
CA ASN A 392 14.22 -0.04 15.71
C ASN A 392 14.14 -1.45 15.10
N LEU A 393 15.30 -1.99 14.76
CA LEU A 393 15.46 -3.32 14.15
C LEU A 393 15.82 -4.40 15.17
N SER A 394 16.13 -4.00 16.42
CA SER A 394 16.63 -4.89 17.47
C SER A 394 15.57 -5.83 18.05
N ALA A 395 14.29 -5.49 17.89
CA ALA A 395 13.15 -6.27 18.38
C ALA A 395 12.78 -7.45 17.47
N ALA A 396 13.30 -7.48 16.24
CA ALA A 396 13.10 -8.57 15.29
C ALA A 396 13.89 -9.83 15.70
N THR A 397 13.43 -11.01 15.29
CA THR A 397 14.19 -12.26 15.43
C THR A 397 15.48 -12.23 14.62
N ALA A 398 15.43 -11.60 13.45
CA ALA A 398 16.55 -11.22 12.61
C ALA A 398 16.08 -10.16 11.60
N THR A 399 16.95 -9.23 11.22
CA THR A 399 16.70 -8.31 10.10
C THR A 399 17.83 -8.43 9.10
N ASN A 400 17.51 -8.75 7.85
CA ASN A 400 18.43 -8.85 6.72
C ASN A 400 18.15 -7.69 5.75
N VAL A 401 19.07 -6.74 5.65
CA VAL A 401 19.01 -5.64 4.67
C VAL A 401 19.90 -6.01 3.49
N GLU A 402 19.31 -6.20 2.32
CA GLU A 402 20.01 -6.73 1.15
C GLU A 402 20.28 -5.65 0.09
N GLY A 403 21.21 -5.95 -0.82
CA GLY A 403 21.49 -5.15 -2.00
C GLY A 403 21.90 -3.71 -1.67
N THR A 404 21.38 -2.76 -2.44
CA THR A 404 21.64 -1.31 -2.31
C THR A 404 20.52 -0.56 -1.59
N THR A 405 19.79 -1.25 -0.71
CA THR A 405 18.67 -0.66 0.03
C THR A 405 19.12 0.56 0.85
N THR A 406 18.32 1.63 0.82
CA THR A 406 18.53 2.82 1.66
C THR A 406 17.60 2.81 2.88
N LEU A 407 18.15 2.99 4.07
CA LEU A 407 17.42 3.24 5.30
C LEU A 407 17.51 4.74 5.62
N LEU A 408 16.43 5.48 5.38
CA LEU A 408 16.35 6.93 5.57
C LEU A 408 15.64 7.28 6.89
N ALA A 409 16.36 7.89 7.83
CA ALA A 409 15.84 8.43 9.08
C ALA A 409 15.68 9.96 8.99
N THR A 410 14.53 10.49 9.42
CA THR A 410 14.16 11.89 9.10
C THR A 410 13.94 12.83 10.29
N THR A 411 14.11 12.40 11.53
CA THR A 411 13.79 13.24 12.71
C THR A 411 15.00 13.52 13.58
N ALA A 412 15.10 14.77 14.01
CA ALA A 412 15.93 15.20 15.13
C ALA A 412 15.58 14.44 16.41
N GLY A 413 16.62 14.05 17.15
CA GLY A 413 16.47 13.38 18.44
C GLY A 413 15.92 11.94 18.32
N GLY A 414 16.13 11.17 19.39
CA GLY A 414 15.77 9.76 19.43
C GLY A 414 16.88 8.83 18.91
N THR A 415 16.57 7.54 18.87
CA THR A 415 17.56 6.48 18.59
C THR A 415 17.17 5.69 17.35
N ASN A 416 18.09 5.65 16.39
CA ASN A 416 18.11 4.71 15.27
C ASN A 416 18.88 3.48 15.72
N ASN A 417 18.16 2.45 16.15
CA ASN A 417 18.72 1.18 16.57
C ASN A 417 18.69 0.18 15.41
N LEU A 418 19.82 0.06 14.72
CA LEU A 418 20.08 -0.97 13.71
C LEU A 418 20.77 -2.20 14.32
N GLY A 419 20.74 -2.37 15.64
CA GLY A 419 21.28 -3.53 16.31
C GLY A 419 20.45 -4.80 16.13
N GLY A 420 20.88 -5.90 16.75
CA GLY A 420 20.20 -7.19 16.75
C GLY A 420 20.95 -8.27 15.96
N THR A 421 20.19 -9.22 15.41
CA THR A 421 20.67 -10.37 14.63
C THR A 421 20.30 -10.20 13.14
N GLY A 422 20.91 -11.02 12.27
CA GLY A 422 20.77 -10.90 10.81
C GLY A 422 21.91 -10.08 10.21
N THR A 423 21.75 -9.64 8.97
CA THR A 423 22.80 -8.99 8.18
C THR A 423 22.38 -7.61 7.67
N ILE A 424 23.35 -6.72 7.45
CA ILE A 424 23.17 -5.48 6.71
C ILE A 424 24.21 -5.51 5.59
N SER A 425 23.74 -5.42 4.34
CA SER A 425 24.58 -5.45 3.15
C SER A 425 25.62 -4.34 3.17
N ALA A 426 26.85 -4.66 2.78
CA ALA A 426 27.92 -3.68 2.59
C ALA A 426 27.61 -2.64 1.49
N ASN A 427 26.64 -2.94 0.60
CA ASN A 427 26.20 -2.02 -0.44
C ASN A 427 24.97 -1.18 -0.02
N SER A 428 24.40 -1.42 1.15
CA SER A 428 23.26 -0.64 1.66
C SER A 428 23.70 0.75 2.12
N THR A 429 22.75 1.68 2.29
CA THR A 429 23.04 3.01 2.83
C THR A 429 22.15 3.31 4.02
N PHE A 430 22.72 3.70 5.15
CA PHE A 430 21.99 4.43 6.18
C PHE A 430 22.12 5.92 5.91
N LEU A 431 20.99 6.59 5.72
CA LEU A 431 20.90 8.01 5.45
C LEU A 431 20.17 8.71 6.59
N TYR A 432 20.81 9.70 7.20
CA TYR A 432 20.19 10.60 8.17
C TYR A 432 19.97 11.96 7.52
N ALA A 433 18.71 12.39 7.45
CA ALA A 433 18.35 13.70 6.93
C ALA A 433 17.35 14.33 7.89
N ASP A 434 17.87 15.05 8.87
CA ASP A 434 17.04 15.81 9.78
C ASP A 434 16.18 16.83 9.02
N THR A 435 14.87 16.77 9.27
CA THR A 435 13.89 17.70 8.70
C THR A 435 13.51 18.82 9.67
N THR A 436 14.12 18.85 10.85
CA THR A 436 13.79 19.74 11.96
C THR A 436 15.05 20.28 12.63
N ASP A 437 15.12 21.58 12.95
CA ASP A 437 16.22 22.10 13.78
C ASP A 437 16.05 21.56 15.21
N GLY A 438 16.75 20.48 15.56
CA GLY A 438 16.54 19.79 16.84
C GLY A 438 17.77 19.12 17.43
N ALA A 439 17.56 18.40 18.54
CA ALA A 439 18.61 17.69 19.26
C ALA A 439 19.26 16.59 18.39
N ALA A 440 20.50 16.22 18.72
CA ALA A 440 21.20 15.15 18.00
C ALA A 440 20.42 13.83 18.05
N ALA A 441 20.22 13.19 16.90
CA ALA A 441 19.76 11.81 16.83
C ALA A 441 20.92 10.87 17.14
N THR A 442 20.62 9.66 17.62
CA THR A 442 21.62 8.64 17.93
C THR A 442 21.52 7.48 16.94
N LEU A 443 22.66 6.94 16.48
CA LEU A 443 22.76 5.69 15.74
C LEU A 443 23.46 4.63 16.60
N GLU A 444 22.77 3.50 16.79
CA GLU A 444 23.26 2.32 17.50
C GLU A 444 23.23 1.12 16.55
N SER A 445 24.36 0.41 16.45
CA SER A 445 24.45 -0.83 15.69
C SER A 445 25.56 -1.71 16.27
N ASN A 446 25.33 -3.02 16.28
CA ASN A 446 26.33 -4.08 16.52
C ASN A 446 26.73 -4.79 15.20
N ARG A 447 26.27 -4.28 14.06
CA ARG A 447 26.47 -4.82 12.72
C ARG A 447 27.18 -3.78 11.86
N ALA A 448 28.04 -4.22 10.95
CA ALA A 448 28.59 -3.36 9.92
C ALA A 448 27.45 -2.80 9.06
N ILE A 449 27.52 -1.51 8.75
CA ILE A 449 26.63 -0.84 7.82
C ILE A 449 27.36 -0.75 6.47
N GLY A 450 26.66 -0.62 5.35
CA GLY A 450 27.32 -0.33 4.06
C GLY A 450 27.90 1.08 4.06
N SER A 451 27.13 2.05 3.55
CA SER A 451 27.48 3.47 3.64
C SER A 451 26.70 4.18 4.75
N LEU A 452 27.34 5.15 5.40
CA LEU A 452 26.70 6.10 6.31
C LEU A 452 26.69 7.49 5.67
N ASN A 453 25.52 8.09 5.50
CA ASN A 453 25.37 9.43 4.95
C ASN A 453 24.60 10.32 5.93
N VAL A 454 25.19 11.44 6.33
CA VAL A 454 24.57 12.46 7.18
C VAL A 454 24.33 13.69 6.32
N GLN A 455 23.09 13.87 5.86
CA GLN A 455 22.68 14.94 4.95
C GLN A 455 22.40 16.26 5.67
N SER A 456 21.84 16.21 6.87
CA SER A 456 21.49 17.39 7.67
C SER A 456 21.38 17.04 9.15
N GLY A 457 21.51 18.05 10.01
CA GLY A 457 21.43 17.90 11.47
C GLY A 457 22.66 17.22 12.08
N THR A 458 22.52 16.78 13.34
CA THR A 458 23.59 16.11 14.08
C THR A 458 23.23 14.65 14.33
N LEU A 459 24.08 13.72 13.88
CA LEU A 459 23.97 12.29 14.17
C LEU A 459 25.10 11.85 15.10
N LYS A 460 24.75 11.36 16.28
CA LYS A 460 25.67 10.81 17.27
C LYS A 460 25.79 9.29 17.15
N LEU A 461 27.00 8.75 17.24
CA LEU A 461 27.20 7.29 17.32
C LEU A 461 27.31 6.83 18.78
N ALA A 462 26.45 5.89 19.22
CA ALA A 462 26.40 5.37 20.60
C ALA A 462 26.28 3.83 20.70
N GLY A 463 26.65 3.24 21.85
CA GLY A 463 26.80 1.78 22.05
C GLY A 463 28.18 1.35 22.57
N THR A 464 28.44 0.03 22.63
CA THR A 464 29.63 -0.55 23.28
C THR A 464 30.71 -1.14 22.35
N ALA A 465 30.41 -1.35 21.06
CA ALA A 465 31.37 -1.79 20.04
C ALA A 465 31.66 -0.66 19.03
N ASN A 466 32.66 -0.70 18.15
CA ASN A 466 32.76 0.32 17.08
C ASN A 466 31.76 -0.01 15.95
N ILE A 467 31.22 1.02 15.28
CA ILE A 467 30.46 0.84 14.03
C ILE A 467 31.47 0.83 12.87
N ALA A 468 31.35 -0.15 11.98
CA ALA A 468 32.09 -0.20 10.73
C ALA A 468 31.16 0.18 9.56
N ALA A 469 31.66 1.00 8.63
CA ALA A 469 31.00 1.24 7.34
C ALA A 469 32.04 1.29 6.22
N THR A 470 31.67 0.91 4.99
CA THR A 470 32.56 1.00 3.83
C THR A 470 32.83 2.45 3.44
N SER A 471 31.86 3.35 3.64
CA SER A 471 32.01 4.77 3.35
C SER A 471 31.20 5.65 4.29
N VAL A 472 31.71 6.86 4.54
CA VAL A 472 31.00 7.93 5.24
C VAL A 472 30.91 9.16 4.38
N THR A 473 29.75 9.81 4.39
CA THR A 473 29.57 11.15 3.84
C THR A 473 28.91 12.04 4.88
N VAL A 474 29.50 13.21 5.14
CA VAL A 474 28.89 14.27 5.94
C VAL A 474 28.72 15.49 5.05
N GLN A 475 27.47 15.85 4.79
CA GLN A 475 27.13 16.98 3.92
C GLN A 475 27.37 18.32 4.60
N ALA A 476 27.50 19.38 3.80
CA ALA A 476 27.69 20.73 4.32
C ALA A 476 26.55 21.12 5.29
N GLY A 477 26.91 21.54 6.50
CA GLY A 477 25.95 21.90 7.56
C GLY A 477 25.47 20.73 8.44
N ALA A 478 25.86 19.50 8.12
CA ALA A 478 25.62 18.33 8.97
C ALA A 478 26.79 18.07 9.92
N THR A 479 26.52 17.36 11.01
CA THR A 479 27.55 16.96 12.00
C THR A 479 27.45 15.46 12.31
N LEU A 480 28.58 14.76 12.25
CA LEU A 480 28.73 13.42 12.79
C LEU A 480 29.43 13.51 14.16
N ASP A 481 28.72 13.16 15.21
CA ASP A 481 29.22 13.19 16.59
C ASP A 481 29.77 11.81 17.01
N LEU A 482 31.08 11.77 17.21
CA LEU A 482 31.88 10.62 17.62
C LEU A 482 32.45 10.78 19.04
N THR A 483 31.94 11.73 19.83
CA THR A 483 32.42 12.00 21.20
C THR A 483 32.42 10.78 22.11
N THR A 484 31.43 9.90 21.94
CA THR A 484 31.27 8.71 22.78
C THR A 484 31.84 7.43 22.19
N ARG A 485 32.13 7.39 20.87
CA ARG A 485 32.55 6.17 20.16
C ARG A 485 33.39 6.46 18.94
N ALA A 486 34.41 5.62 18.77
CA ALA A 486 35.15 5.52 17.53
C ALA A 486 34.34 4.85 16.42
N PHE A 487 34.73 5.16 15.19
CA PHE A 487 34.13 4.65 13.96
C PHE A 487 35.25 4.29 12.99
N ILE A 488 35.07 3.23 12.20
CA ILE A 488 36.04 2.77 11.20
C ILE A 488 35.38 2.80 9.82
N SER A 489 36.00 3.49 8.86
CA SER A 489 35.61 3.43 7.45
C SER A 489 36.78 3.50 6.49
N ASP A 490 36.63 2.78 5.37
CA ASP A 490 37.59 2.73 4.25
C ASP A 490 37.62 4.04 3.44
N ALA A 491 36.54 4.82 3.49
CA ALA A 491 36.44 6.10 2.80
C ALA A 491 35.61 7.13 3.60
N LEU A 492 36.08 8.36 3.67
CA LEU A 492 35.40 9.49 4.29
C LEU A 492 35.27 10.64 3.30
N THR A 493 34.06 11.19 3.17
CA THR A 493 33.78 12.41 2.39
C THR A 493 33.18 13.48 3.29
N LEU A 494 33.79 14.66 3.32
CA LEU A 494 33.29 15.83 4.05
C LEU A 494 33.04 16.97 3.07
N SER A 495 31.81 17.49 3.06
CA SER A 495 31.40 18.49 2.08
C SER A 495 31.39 19.89 2.65
N CYS A 496 31.71 20.88 1.82
CA CYS A 496 31.63 22.30 2.15
C CYS A 496 30.98 23.05 0.98
N ASN A 497 29.97 23.86 1.28
CA ASN A 497 29.25 24.67 0.29
C ASN A 497 29.68 26.15 0.33
N GLY A 498 30.90 26.42 0.83
CA GLY A 498 31.46 27.76 0.99
C GLY A 498 31.10 28.44 2.31
N ALA A 499 29.89 28.23 2.82
CA ALA A 499 29.42 28.84 4.07
C ALA A 499 29.29 27.84 5.22
N ALA A 500 28.86 26.61 4.91
CA ALA A 500 28.68 25.54 5.86
C ALA A 500 29.59 24.36 5.51
N THR A 501 29.93 23.59 6.54
CA THR A 501 30.88 22.48 6.46
C THR A 501 30.26 21.26 7.09
N GLY A 502 30.48 20.09 6.50
CA GLY A 502 30.20 18.81 7.13
C GLY A 502 31.27 18.52 8.17
N ARG A 503 30.87 18.37 9.42
CA ARG A 503 31.81 18.33 10.56
C ARG A 503 31.82 16.97 11.24
N ILE A 504 32.97 16.60 11.77
CA ILE A 504 33.11 15.51 12.74
C ILE A 504 33.42 16.13 14.10
N LEU A 505 32.66 15.74 15.13
CA LEU A 505 32.89 16.13 16.51
C LEU A 505 33.50 14.95 17.28
N THR A 506 34.59 15.17 18.01
CA THR A 506 35.26 14.15 18.84
C THR A 506 35.60 14.69 20.23
N SER A 507 35.76 13.83 21.24
CA SER A 507 36.15 14.25 22.60
C SER A 507 37.18 13.31 23.25
N ASP A 508 38.36 13.15 22.64
CA ASP A 508 39.52 12.40 23.19
C ASP A 508 39.53 10.85 23.12
N THR A 509 38.76 10.21 22.23
CA THR A 509 38.93 8.76 21.98
C THR A 509 39.06 8.45 20.48
N THR A 510 40.28 8.00 20.11
CA THR A 510 40.70 7.35 18.84
C THR A 510 39.68 7.37 17.69
N PHE A 511 39.58 8.47 16.95
CA PHE A 511 39.06 8.40 15.59
C PHE A 511 40.12 7.72 14.72
N ALA A 512 39.84 6.49 14.27
CA ALA A 512 40.68 5.75 13.33
C ALA A 512 39.97 5.73 11.97
N ALA A 513 40.04 6.84 11.24
CA ALA A 513 39.82 6.75 9.79
C ALA A 513 40.98 5.98 9.19
N ILE A 514 40.69 4.84 8.60
CA ILE A 514 41.66 4.01 7.90
C ILE A 514 41.23 4.06 6.44
N GLY A 515 41.94 4.78 5.58
CA GLY A 515 41.57 4.89 4.17
C GLY A 515 41.57 6.31 3.61
N ALA A 516 40.82 6.51 2.53
CA ALA A 516 40.84 7.73 1.73
C ALA A 516 39.93 8.82 2.30
N LEU A 517 40.44 10.04 2.44
CA LEU A 517 39.67 11.24 2.73
C LEU A 517 39.42 12.04 1.44
N THR A 518 38.15 12.39 1.21
CA THR A 518 37.74 13.35 0.19
C THR A 518 37.16 14.60 0.87
N LEU A 519 37.74 15.75 0.57
CA LEU A 519 37.23 17.06 0.94
C LEU A 519 36.50 17.64 -0.27
N GLN A 520 35.16 17.63 -0.23
CA GLN A 520 34.30 18.06 -1.33
C GLN A 520 33.97 19.54 -1.18
N LEU A 521 34.49 20.39 -2.06
CA LEU A 521 34.29 21.84 -2.07
C LEU A 521 33.34 22.24 -3.19
N ASP A 522 32.05 22.37 -2.88
CA ASP A 522 31.00 22.69 -3.86
C ASP A 522 30.93 24.19 -4.20
N ALA A 523 31.59 25.02 -3.40
CA ALA A 523 31.75 26.45 -3.66
C ALA A 523 33.09 26.96 -3.11
N ALA A 524 33.47 28.18 -3.51
CA ALA A 524 34.61 28.86 -2.92
C ALA A 524 34.35 29.12 -1.44
N LEU A 525 35.39 28.98 -0.61
CA LEU A 525 35.27 29.22 0.82
C LEU A 525 34.93 30.69 1.09
N ALA A 526 34.03 30.95 2.03
CA ALA A 526 33.74 32.30 2.50
C ALA A 526 34.92 32.92 3.28
N THR A 527 35.81 32.07 3.78
CA THR A 527 37.03 32.41 4.52
C THR A 527 38.20 31.62 3.95
N ASP A 528 39.43 32.13 4.06
CA ASP A 528 40.63 31.43 3.54
C ASP A 528 40.93 30.10 4.28
N ALA A 529 40.17 29.78 5.33
CA ALA A 529 40.27 28.53 6.08
C ALA A 529 38.89 27.97 6.46
N VAL A 530 38.81 26.65 6.60
CA VAL A 530 37.63 25.92 7.07
C VAL A 530 38.04 24.71 7.92
N THR A 531 37.29 24.42 8.98
CA THR A 531 37.59 23.31 9.89
C THR A 531 36.57 22.19 9.78
N PHE A 532 37.05 20.98 9.48
CA PHE A 532 36.25 19.77 9.33
C PHE A 532 36.15 18.94 10.62
N PHE A 533 37.11 19.08 11.54
CA PHE A 533 37.16 18.34 12.81
C PHE A 533 37.02 19.31 14.00
N ASP A 534 36.21 18.95 14.99
CA ASP A 534 36.08 19.71 16.23
C ASP A 534 36.54 18.85 17.43
N GLY A 535 37.49 19.36 18.20
CA GLY A 535 38.01 18.70 19.41
C GLY A 535 38.92 17.49 19.17
N LEU A 536 39.75 17.49 18.11
CA LEU A 536 40.46 16.29 17.65
C LEU A 536 41.97 16.32 17.92
N THR A 537 42.50 15.19 18.41
CA THR A 537 43.92 14.78 18.29
C THR A 537 43.93 13.41 17.61
N LEU A 538 44.29 13.32 16.33
CA LEU A 538 44.39 12.02 15.66
C LEU A 538 45.47 11.19 16.36
N THR A 539 45.19 9.91 16.60
CA THR A 539 46.15 8.94 17.12
C THR A 539 46.28 7.81 16.10
N GLY A 540 47.46 7.63 15.50
CA GLY A 540 47.73 6.67 14.43
C GLY A 540 48.39 7.28 13.18
N ASP A 541 48.55 6.49 12.11
CA ASP A 541 49.28 6.85 10.88
C ASP A 541 48.53 7.83 9.96
N GLY A 542 47.28 8.20 10.28
CA GLY A 542 46.47 9.17 9.53
C GLY A 542 45.65 8.54 8.39
N PHE A 543 45.39 9.31 7.34
CA PHE A 543 44.65 8.87 6.15
C PHE A 543 45.60 8.24 5.11
N ASP A 544 45.13 7.26 4.33
CA ASP A 544 45.92 6.63 3.25
C ASP A 544 46.13 7.60 2.08
N SER A 545 45.16 8.50 1.87
CA SER A 545 45.21 9.56 0.88
C SER A 545 44.25 10.67 1.24
N VAL A 546 44.56 11.90 0.82
CA VAL A 546 43.64 13.03 0.91
C VAL A 546 43.45 13.62 -0.48
N THR A 547 42.19 13.76 -0.91
CA THR A 547 41.81 14.33 -2.19
C THR A 547 40.88 15.53 -1.97
N LEU A 548 41.14 16.63 -2.66
CA LEU A 548 40.15 17.70 -2.83
C LEU A 548 39.34 17.42 -4.09
N ALA A 549 38.03 17.63 -4.01
CA ALA A 549 37.11 17.53 -5.14
C ALA A 549 36.19 18.76 -5.18
N GLY A 550 35.55 19.01 -6.32
CA GLY A 550 34.56 20.09 -6.48
C GLY A 550 35.02 21.22 -7.40
N ILE A 551 34.80 22.48 -7.01
CA ILE A 551 34.97 23.65 -7.90
C ILE A 551 36.39 23.88 -8.40
N TYR A 552 37.39 23.35 -7.70
CA TYR A 552 38.80 23.42 -8.08
C TYR A 552 39.27 22.18 -8.85
N GLY A 553 38.35 21.31 -9.26
CA GLY A 553 38.63 20.01 -9.86
C GLY A 553 38.99 18.94 -8.82
N THR A 554 39.61 17.85 -9.27
CA THR A 554 40.11 16.78 -8.40
C THR A 554 41.61 16.94 -8.20
N ILE A 555 42.05 17.15 -6.96
CA ILE A 555 43.45 17.38 -6.60
C ILE A 555 43.86 16.36 -5.54
N ALA A 556 44.76 15.45 -5.89
CA ALA A 556 45.39 14.57 -4.91
C ALA A 556 46.44 15.36 -4.12
N LEU A 557 46.32 15.36 -2.79
CA LEU A 557 47.27 16.03 -1.92
C LEU A 557 48.44 15.11 -1.60
N SER A 558 49.63 15.70 -1.47
CA SER A 558 50.85 15.00 -1.04
C SER A 558 51.05 15.19 0.46
N GLN A 559 51.34 14.09 1.16
CA GLN A 559 51.60 14.10 2.60
C GLN A 559 53.04 14.51 2.90
N ASN A 560 53.19 15.40 3.88
CA ASN A 560 54.44 15.66 4.59
C ASN A 560 54.13 15.76 6.08
N ASP A 561 54.57 14.76 6.85
CA ASP A 561 54.16 14.55 8.25
C ASP A 561 52.63 14.50 8.40
N ASN A 562 52.06 15.47 9.12
CA ASN A 562 50.63 15.60 9.38
C ASN A 562 49.94 16.63 8.46
N ILE A 563 50.64 17.12 7.45
CA ILE A 563 50.15 18.15 6.53
C ILE A 563 50.04 17.57 5.13
N TRP A 564 48.88 17.76 4.52
CA TRP A 564 48.59 17.40 3.14
C TRP A 564 48.56 18.67 2.30
N SER A 565 49.30 18.70 1.19
CA SER A 565 49.41 19.91 0.36
C SER A 565 49.28 19.63 -1.13
N GLY A 566 48.79 20.61 -1.89
CA GLY A 566 48.56 20.50 -3.32
C GLY A 566 48.30 21.85 -3.97
N LEU A 567 48.33 21.87 -5.30
CA LEU A 567 48.08 23.06 -6.13
C LEU A 567 46.89 22.81 -7.05
N SER A 568 46.11 23.85 -7.31
CA SER A 568 45.13 23.82 -8.40
C SER A 568 45.83 23.62 -9.75
N ALA A 569 45.08 23.16 -10.76
CA ALA A 569 45.62 22.89 -12.09
C ALA A 569 46.25 24.13 -12.77
N ASP A 570 45.76 25.32 -12.44
CA ASP A 570 46.29 26.63 -12.88
C ASP A 570 47.41 27.17 -11.97
N ALA A 571 47.76 26.45 -10.91
CA ALA A 571 48.71 26.84 -9.86
C ALA A 571 48.39 28.18 -9.17
N LEU A 572 47.15 28.66 -9.26
CA LEU A 572 46.72 29.90 -8.60
C LEU A 572 46.33 29.72 -7.14
N ASN A 573 45.98 28.49 -6.73
CA ASN A 573 45.55 28.19 -5.38
C ASN A 573 46.44 27.11 -4.77
N THR A 574 47.01 27.40 -3.60
CA THR A 574 47.71 26.42 -2.77
C THR A 574 46.78 25.95 -1.67
N PHE A 575 46.63 24.64 -1.55
CA PHE A 575 45.81 24.00 -0.55
C PHE A 575 46.70 23.35 0.51
N THR A 576 46.36 23.57 1.77
CA THR A 576 47.02 22.93 2.91
C THR A 576 45.96 22.38 3.84
N PHE A 577 45.99 21.08 4.10
CA PHE A 577 45.10 20.40 5.04
C PHE A 577 45.91 19.80 6.18
N SER A 578 45.57 20.17 7.42
CA SER A 578 46.14 19.58 8.62
C SER A 578 45.27 18.42 9.08
N GLN A 579 45.80 17.20 9.06
CA GLN A 579 45.03 16.04 9.51
C GLN A 579 44.77 16.11 11.03
N LEU A 580 45.66 16.70 11.81
CA LEU A 580 45.52 16.83 13.27
C LEU A 580 44.36 17.75 13.66
N THR A 581 44.24 18.90 12.99
CA THR A 581 43.24 19.92 13.33
C THR A 581 41.98 19.85 12.45
N GLY A 582 42.04 19.12 11.34
CA GLY A 582 41.00 19.11 10.31
C GLY A 582 40.84 20.43 9.58
N GLU A 583 41.81 21.34 9.69
CA GLU A 583 41.78 22.65 9.04
C GLU A 583 42.29 22.54 7.61
N LEU A 584 41.49 23.00 6.66
CA LEU A 584 41.89 23.25 5.28
C LEU A 584 42.06 24.76 5.08
N THR A 585 43.22 25.18 4.60
CA THR A 585 43.52 26.56 4.19
C THR A 585 43.73 26.62 2.68
N ILE A 586 43.16 27.65 2.06
CA ILE A 586 43.36 27.98 0.65
C ILE A 586 44.09 29.33 0.60
N THR A 587 45.24 29.36 -0.06
CA THR A 587 45.97 30.60 -0.31
C THR A 587 46.05 30.85 -1.81
N SER A 588 45.51 31.98 -2.25
CA SER A 588 45.68 32.43 -3.63
C SER A 588 47.08 32.98 -3.82
N VAL A 589 47.81 32.49 -4.83
CA VAL A 589 49.07 33.09 -5.26
C VAL A 589 48.72 34.39 -5.98
N PRO A 590 49.24 35.56 -5.55
CA PRO A 590 48.98 36.82 -6.24
C PRO A 590 49.40 36.71 -7.71
N GLU A 591 48.56 37.16 -8.63
CA GLU A 591 48.88 37.11 -10.06
C GLU A 591 50.25 37.79 -10.33
N PRO A 592 51.10 37.21 -11.19
CA PRO A 592 52.38 37.80 -11.59
C PRO A 592 52.24 39.25 -12.10
N ALA A 593 51.08 39.58 -12.68
CA ALA A 593 50.76 40.93 -13.14
C ALA A 593 50.79 41.95 -12.00
N THR A 594 50.22 41.64 -10.83
CA THR A 594 50.19 42.52 -9.66
C THR A 594 51.61 42.83 -9.13
N VAL A 595 52.49 41.82 -9.13
CA VAL A 595 53.90 41.98 -8.74
C VAL A 595 54.68 42.77 -9.80
N GLY A 596 54.40 42.51 -11.07
CA GLY A 596 54.96 43.27 -12.20
C GLY A 596 54.59 44.74 -12.18
N THR A 597 53.33 45.08 -11.88
CA THR A 597 52.86 46.47 -11.78
C THR A 597 53.46 47.19 -10.58
N LEU A 598 53.62 46.50 -9.44
CA LEU A 598 54.27 47.06 -8.25
C LEU A 598 55.77 47.31 -8.49
N ALA A 599 56.45 46.38 -9.16
CA ALA A 599 57.84 46.53 -9.57
C ALA A 599 58.01 47.67 -10.60
N ALA A 600 57.08 47.81 -11.55
CA ALA A 600 57.05 48.90 -12.52
C ALA A 600 56.80 50.28 -11.87
N LEU A 601 55.89 50.36 -10.89
CA LEU A 601 55.64 51.56 -10.10
C LEU A 601 56.86 51.92 -9.22
N ALA A 602 57.52 50.93 -8.63
CA ALA A 602 58.75 51.14 -7.86
C ALA A 602 59.91 51.63 -8.75
N THR A 603 60.07 51.08 -9.95
CA THR A 603 61.07 51.57 -10.93
C THR A 603 60.74 52.97 -11.42
N LEU A 604 59.46 53.29 -11.65
CA LEU A 604 59.03 54.65 -12.01
C LEU A 604 59.30 55.66 -10.87
N ALA A 605 59.04 55.27 -9.62
CA ALA A 605 59.32 56.10 -8.44
C ALA A 605 60.82 56.35 -8.25
N VAL A 606 61.67 55.33 -8.43
CA VAL A 606 63.13 55.47 -8.40
C VAL A 606 63.62 56.38 -9.53
N ALA A 607 63.08 56.24 -10.74
CA ALA A 607 63.41 57.11 -11.88
C ALA A 607 63.00 58.58 -11.64
N LEU A 608 61.84 58.82 -11.01
CA LEU A 608 61.36 60.15 -10.64
C LEU A 608 62.22 60.79 -9.53
N VAL A 609 62.66 60.01 -8.54
CA VAL A 609 63.57 60.49 -7.47
C VAL A 609 64.96 60.80 -8.03
N HIS A 610 65.47 59.97 -8.95
CA HIS A 610 66.76 60.24 -9.60
C HIS A 610 66.71 61.52 -10.46
N ARG A 611 65.62 61.74 -11.18
CA ARG A 611 65.44 62.95 -12.00
C ARG A 611 65.32 64.23 -11.17
N ARG A 612 64.77 64.16 -9.94
CA ARG A 612 64.70 65.30 -9.00
C ARG A 612 66.01 65.62 -8.28
N ARG A 613 67.01 64.72 -8.30
CA ARG A 613 68.36 64.99 -7.77
C ARG A 613 69.35 65.48 -8.83
N ALA A 614 69.00 65.35 -10.11
CA ALA A 614 69.82 65.76 -11.25
C ALA A 614 69.39 67.11 -11.88
N ALA A 615 68.39 67.77 -11.28
CA ALA A 615 67.99 69.16 -11.53
C ALA A 615 68.13 69.92 -10.20
#